data_AF-A0A535IWQ6-F1
#
_entry.id   AF-A0A535IWQ6-F1
#
_cell.length_a   1.000
_cell.length_b   1.000
_cell.length_c   1.000
_cell.angle_alpha   90.00
_cell.angle_beta   90.00
_cell.angle_gamma   90.00
#
_symmetry.space_group_name_H-M   'P 1'
#
loop_
_entity.id
_entity.type
_entity.pdbx_description
1 polymer ?
#
loop_
_entity_poly.entity_id
_entity_poly.type
_entity_poly.pdbx_seq_one_letter_code
_entity_poly.pdbx_strand_id
1 'polypeptide(L)' 'MSVKPLLTKDFATENLEQLKVYERTGGYTGFKKALEMQPDELVELVKKS' A
#
# COMPACT_ATOMS: atom_id res chain seq x y z
N MET A 1 -17.96 -2.53 -10.17
CA MET A 1 -16.52 -2.25 -9.98
C MET A 1 -15.80 -3.58 -9.95
N SER A 2 -14.84 -3.84 -10.85
CA SER A 2 -14.02 -5.06 -10.75
C SER A 2 -13.02 -4.89 -9.61
N VAL A 3 -12.99 -5.86 -8.70
CA VAL A 3 -12.00 -5.92 -7.61
C VAL A 3 -10.65 -6.25 -8.25
N LYS A 4 -9.74 -5.27 -8.30
CA LYS A 4 -8.36 -5.52 -8.70
C LYS A 4 -7.65 -6.22 -7.54
N PRO A 5 -6.89 -7.29 -7.78
CA PRO A 5 -6.08 -7.91 -6.74
C PRO A 5 -5.04 -6.89 -6.26
N LEU A 6 -5.10 -6.52 -4.97
CA LEU A 6 -4.10 -5.64 -4.35
C LEU A 6 -3.08 -6.46 -3.56
N LEU A 7 -3.55 -7.39 -2.73
CA LEU A 7 -2.69 -8.22 -1.86
C LEU A 7 -1.96 -9.32 -2.63
N THR A 8 -2.61 -9.90 -3.64
CA THR A 8 -2.08 -11.04 -4.40
C THR A 8 -1.40 -10.62 -5.70
N LYS A 9 -1.26 -9.32 -5.96
CA LYS A 9 -0.79 -8.78 -7.25
C LYS A 9 0.66 -9.13 -7.56
N ASP A 10 1.49 -9.26 -6.53
CA ASP A 10 2.94 -9.51 -6.66
C ASP A 10 3.32 -10.95 -6.28
N PHE A 11 2.35 -11.87 -6.17
CA PHE A 11 2.64 -13.27 -5.89
C PHE A 11 3.62 -13.85 -6.91
N ALA A 12 4.50 -14.74 -6.44
CA ALA A 12 5.62 -15.31 -7.19
C ALA A 12 6.73 -14.32 -7.59
N THR A 13 6.70 -13.07 -7.11
CA THR A 13 7.87 -12.19 -7.19
C THR A 13 9.00 -12.78 -6.35
N GLU A 14 10.15 -13.00 -6.97
CA GLU A 14 11.32 -13.55 -6.30
C GLU A 14 11.77 -12.64 -5.15
N ASN A 15 12.05 -13.23 -3.99
CA ASN A 15 12.53 -12.55 -2.79
C ASN A 15 11.61 -11.40 -2.31
N LEU A 16 10.29 -11.50 -2.50
CA LEU A 16 9.33 -10.45 -2.13
C LEU A 16 9.37 -10.05 -0.64
N GLU A 17 9.78 -10.97 0.22
CA GLU A 17 10.00 -10.75 1.65
C GLU A 17 11.20 -9.84 1.95
N GLN A 18 12.12 -9.65 1.00
CA GLN A 18 13.24 -8.74 1.18
C GLN A 18 12.76 -7.28 1.09
N LEU A 19 13.21 -6.47 2.05
CA LEU A 19 12.83 -5.05 2.14
C LEU A 19 13.01 -4.29 0.82
N LYS A 20 14.14 -4.50 0.13
CA LYS A 20 14.42 -3.86 -1.17
C LYS A 20 13.39 -4.24 -2.25
N VAL A 21 12.91 -5.48 -2.25
CA VAL A 21 11.93 -5.96 -3.22
C VAL A 21 10.54 -5.45 -2.87
N TYR A 22 10.20 -5.41 -1.58
CA TYR A 22 8.97 -4.79 -1.09
C TYR A 22 8.89 -3.30 -1.45
N GLU A 23 9.95 -2.52 -1.21
CA GLU A 23 10.02 -1.11 -1.60
C GLU A 23 9.88 -0.93 -3.13
N ARG A 24 10.58 -1.75 -3.93
CA ARG A 24 10.51 -1.70 -5.40
C ARG A 24 9.11 -2.02 -5.94
N THR A 25 8.37 -2.93 -5.31
CA THR A 25 7.01 -3.32 -5.72
C THR A 25 5.92 -2.35 -5.24
N GLY A 26 6.33 -1.23 -4.64
CA GLY A 26 5.43 -0.17 -4.17
C GLY A 26 5.13 -0.21 -2.68
N GLY A 27 5.86 -1.04 -1.91
CA GLY A 27 5.84 -1.02 -0.45
C GLY A 27 6.12 0.37 0.12
N TYR A 28 5.53 0.66 1.28
CA TYR A 28 5.57 1.96 1.95
C TYR A 28 5.02 3.16 1.18
N THR A 29 4.61 3.04 -0.08
CA THR A 29 4.07 4.19 -0.84
C THR A 29 2.83 4.79 -0.18
N GLY A 30 1.89 3.93 0.26
CA GLY A 30 0.72 4.36 1.02
C GLY A 30 1.06 4.93 2.39
N PHE A 31 2.06 4.36 3.07
CA PHE A 31 2.54 4.84 4.36
C PHE A 31 3.16 6.24 4.26
N LYS A 32 4.04 6.47 3.27
CA LYS A 32 4.65 7.78 3.02
C LYS A 32 3.59 8.84 2.72
N LYS A 33 2.60 8.50 1.89
CA LYS A 33 1.47 9.38 1.62
C LYS A 33 0.66 9.69 2.89
N ALA A 34 0.42 8.70 3.74
CA ALA A 34 -0.30 8.89 4.99
C ALA A 34 0.44 9.80 5.98
N LEU A 35 1.77 9.78 5.99
CA LEU A 35 2.59 10.68 6.82
C LEU A 35 2.48 12.15 6.42
N GLU A 36 2.08 12.44 5.18
CA GLU A 36 1.87 13.81 4.69
C GLU A 36 0.47 14.36 5.02
N MET A 37 -0.44 13.51 5.50
CA MET A 37 -1.83 13.87 5.81
C MET A 37 -1.99 14.25 7.27
N GLN A 38 -2.99 15.09 7.57
CA GLN A 38 -3.41 15.26 8.96
C GLN A 38 -4.11 13.98 9.46
N PRO A 39 -3.94 13.60 10.75
CA PRO A 39 -4.53 12.38 11.28
C PRO A 39 -6.04 12.27 11.06
N ASP A 40 -6.77 13.38 11.23
CA ASP A 40 -8.23 13.40 11.05
C ASP A 40 -8.63 13.19 9.58
N GLU A 41 -7.88 13.75 8.64
CA GLU A 41 -8.12 13.56 7.20
C GLU A 41 -7.92 12.09 6.79
N LEU A 42 -6.91 11.43 7.36
CA LEU A 42 -6.65 10.01 7.14
C LEU A 42 -7.80 9.15 7.70
N VAL A 43 -8.27 9.47 8.91
CA VAL A 43 -9.40 8.77 9.53
C VAL A 43 -10.67 8.92 8.68
N GLU A 44 -10.97 10.13 8.20
CA GLU A 44 -12.13 10.36 7.34
C GLU A 44 -12.02 9.67 5.98
N LEU A 45 -10.81 9.55 5.43
CA LEU A 45 -10.57 8.80 4.19
C LEU A 45 -10.91 7.32 4.37
N VAL A 46 -10.50 6.70 5.49
CA VAL A 46 -10.80 5.28 5.78
C VAL A 46 -12.28 5.07 6.05
N LYS A 47 -12.99 6.01 6.68
CA LYS A 47 -14.44 5.91 6.89
C LYS A 47 -15.23 5.89 5.57
N LYS A 48 -14.68 6.48 4.49
CA LYS A 48 -15.34 6.60 3.18
C LYS A 48 -15.00 5.47 2.20
N SER A 49 -14.03 4.60 2.54
CA SER A 49 -13.52 3.53 1.65
C SER A 49 -14.41 2.30 1.62
#